data_AF-A0AAV0EI81-F1
#
_entry.id   AF-A0AAV0EI81-F1
#
_cell.length_a   1.000
_cell.length_b   1.000
_cell.length_c   1.000
_cell.angle_alpha   90.00
_cell.angle_beta   90.00
_cell.angle_gamma   90.00
#
_symmetry.space_group_name_H-M   'P 1'
#
loop_
_entity.id
_entity.type
_entity.pdbx_description
1 polymer ?
#
loop_
_entity_poly.entity_id
_entity_poly.type
_entity_poly.pdbx_seq_one_letter_code
_entity_poly.pdbx_strand_id
1 'polypeptide(L)'
;MSHRKLPKLLPKAAAAVIVPASHNPTAASYLPLSVLDTTIGTLPAATQTQLTRLVQTHLKPSFTPKDLLSFLKKHIHYHPTLTHLDFHLFRYAASVDSFRHDHSTFEWMCRTLAISNRLDSLSPLLQFIAANPCPCADGIFSCPRTEPIFRFAINAFCKSGRFDDALLAFDTMKRLIDVGTVEMHSWDWLCRCLRR
;
A
#
# COMPACT_ATOMS: atom_id res chain seq x y z
N MET A 1 82.07 -23.28 5.64
CA MET A 1 82.32 -24.43 4.75
C MET A 1 80.97 -25.05 4.43
N SER A 2 80.29 -24.65 3.36
CA SER A 2 80.50 -25.03 1.96
C SER A 2 80.06 -26.47 1.65
N HIS A 3 79.16 -26.57 0.65
CA HIS A 3 78.76 -27.75 -0.16
C HIS A 3 77.67 -28.66 0.45
N ARG A 4 76.67 -29.17 -0.29
CA ARG A 4 76.36 -29.14 -1.73
C ARG A 4 74.90 -29.58 -1.97
N LYS A 5 74.26 -28.97 -2.97
CA LYS A 5 72.98 -29.31 -3.62
C LYS A 5 73.04 -30.65 -4.38
N LEU A 6 71.89 -31.30 -4.67
CA LEU A 6 71.29 -31.53 -6.03
C LEU A 6 69.97 -32.35 -5.96
N PRO A 7 69.12 -32.48 -7.03
CA PRO A 7 67.77 -31.89 -7.06
C PRO A 7 66.68 -32.84 -7.63
N LYS A 8 65.56 -32.24 -8.08
CA LYS A 8 64.50 -32.68 -9.04
C LYS A 8 63.13 -32.86 -8.35
N LEU A 9 61.98 -32.46 -8.89
CA LEU A 9 61.54 -32.15 -10.26
C LEU A 9 60.25 -31.27 -10.17
N LEU A 10 60.08 -30.34 -11.12
CA LEU A 10 58.84 -29.57 -11.38
C LEU A 10 57.74 -30.46 -11.99
N PRO A 11 56.45 -30.11 -11.82
CA PRO A 11 55.71 -29.37 -12.88
C PRO A 11 54.81 -28.25 -12.29
N LYS A 12 54.89 -26.99 -12.75
CA LYS A 12 54.25 -26.30 -13.91
C LYS A 12 52.75 -25.97 -13.73
N ALA A 13 52.48 -24.66 -13.88
CA ALA A 13 51.20 -23.96 -14.12
C ALA A 13 50.29 -23.79 -12.89
N ALA A 14 49.59 -22.68 -12.65
CA ALA A 14 49.36 -21.46 -13.42
C ALA A 14 49.17 -20.27 -12.44
N ALA A 15 49.43 -19.06 -12.92
CA ALA A 15 49.33 -17.81 -12.18
C ALA A 15 47.90 -17.54 -11.68
N ALA A 16 47.73 -17.44 -10.37
CA ALA A 16 46.55 -16.82 -9.76
C ALA A 16 46.84 -15.32 -9.61
N VAL A 17 46.19 -14.51 -10.44
CA VAL A 17 46.14 -13.05 -10.32
C VAL A 17 45.36 -12.72 -9.05
N ILE A 18 46.01 -11.99 -8.14
CA ILE A 18 45.39 -11.39 -6.95
C ILE A 18 44.48 -10.25 -7.45
N VAL A 19 43.17 -10.42 -7.30
CA VAL A 19 42.20 -9.34 -7.45
C VAL A 19 41.95 -8.72 -6.06
N PRO A 20 42.06 -7.39 -5.89
CA PRO A 20 41.79 -6.77 -4.60
C PRO A 20 40.29 -6.81 -4.29
N ALA A 21 39.98 -7.09 -3.03
CA ALA A 21 38.62 -7.13 -2.49
C ALA A 21 37.91 -5.79 -2.70
N SER A 22 37.00 -5.75 -3.66
CA SER A 22 36.01 -4.67 -3.76
C SER A 22 34.89 -4.96 -2.76
N HIS A 23 34.95 -4.27 -1.63
CA HIS A 23 33.78 -3.79 -0.88
C HIS A 23 32.55 -3.60 -1.77
N ASN A 24 31.63 -4.56 -1.71
CA ASN A 24 30.25 -4.40 -2.13
C ASN A 24 29.56 -3.55 -1.05
N PRO A 25 29.05 -2.34 -1.36
CA PRO A 25 28.01 -1.78 -0.52
C PRO A 25 26.78 -2.67 -0.72
N THR A 26 26.32 -3.22 0.39
CA THR A 26 25.05 -3.88 0.62
C THR A 26 24.01 -3.44 -0.40
N ALA A 27 23.46 -4.38 -1.16
CA ALA A 27 22.34 -4.12 -2.05
C ALA A 27 21.23 -3.43 -1.23
N ALA A 28 21.08 -2.12 -1.42
CA ALA A 28 19.87 -1.45 -1.02
C ALA A 28 18.76 -2.19 -1.78
N SER A 29 17.83 -2.79 -1.06
CA SER A 29 16.64 -3.37 -1.66
C SER A 29 15.84 -2.22 -2.27
N TYR A 30 16.17 -1.87 -3.52
CA TYR A 30 15.45 -0.88 -4.29
C TYR A 30 14.06 -1.43 -4.53
N LEU A 31 13.03 -0.69 -4.11
CA LEU A 31 11.63 -1.00 -4.37
C LEU A 31 11.42 -1.05 -5.90
N PRO A 32 11.18 -2.23 -6.51
CA PRO A 32 10.89 -2.28 -7.93
C PRO A 32 9.45 -1.78 -8.13
N LEU A 33 9.30 -0.52 -8.53
CA LEU A 33 8.01 0.05 -8.95
C LEU A 33 7.49 -0.53 -10.27
N SER A 34 8.23 -1.46 -10.89
CA SER A 34 7.76 -2.35 -11.93
C SER A 34 6.56 -3.21 -11.50
N VAL A 35 6.22 -3.22 -10.20
CA VAL A 35 5.08 -3.95 -9.60
C VAL A 35 3.86 -3.04 -9.38
N LEU A 36 3.81 -1.82 -9.95
CA LEU A 36 2.51 -1.17 -10.13
C LEU A 36 1.70 -2.04 -11.12
N ASP A 37 0.88 -2.89 -10.51
CA ASP A 37 0.00 -3.93 -11.02
C ASP A 37 -0.40 -3.81 -12.50
N THR A 38 -0.47 -4.95 -13.17
CA THR A 38 -0.88 -5.20 -14.57
C THR A 38 -2.26 -4.61 -14.97
N THR A 39 -2.98 -4.02 -14.01
CA THR A 39 -4.23 -3.28 -14.23
C THR A 39 -4.00 -1.84 -14.69
N ILE A 40 -2.76 -1.34 -14.56
CA ILE A 40 -2.35 -0.09 -15.17
C ILE A 40 -1.95 -0.41 -16.60
N GLY A 41 -2.87 -0.16 -17.54
CA GLY A 41 -2.49 0.01 -18.94
C GLY A 41 -1.25 0.90 -19.02
N THR A 42 -0.27 0.49 -19.81
CA THR A 42 1.10 1.03 -19.88
C THR A 42 1.16 2.52 -19.52
N LEU A 43 1.61 2.86 -18.29
CA LEU A 43 1.86 4.25 -17.92
C LEU A 43 2.82 4.87 -18.93
N PRO A 44 2.63 6.13 -19.33
CA PRO A 44 3.65 6.83 -20.09
C PRO A 44 4.99 6.74 -19.36
N ALA A 45 6.06 6.40 -20.10
CA ALA A 45 7.39 6.20 -19.51
C ALA A 45 7.83 7.39 -18.64
N ALA A 46 7.50 8.61 -19.06
CA ALA A 46 7.76 9.84 -18.30
C ALA A 46 7.08 9.84 -16.91
N THR A 47 5.81 9.44 -16.84
CA THR A 47 5.06 9.34 -15.58
C THR A 47 5.64 8.26 -14.68
N GLN A 48 6.05 7.13 -15.25
CA GLN A 48 6.70 6.04 -14.51
C GLN A 48 8.05 6.48 -13.92
N THR A 49 8.89 7.16 -14.70
CA THR A 49 10.17 7.69 -14.21
C THR A 49 9.97 8.73 -13.10
N GLN A 50 9.00 9.64 -13.27
CA GLN A 50 8.69 10.66 -12.27
C GLN A 50 8.21 10.03 -10.95
N LEU A 51 7.29 9.07 -11.02
CA LEU A 51 6.79 8.35 -9.85
C LEU A 51 7.93 7.59 -9.15
N THR A 52 8.77 6.91 -9.93
CA THR A 52 9.93 6.16 -9.43
C THR A 52 10.88 7.04 -8.68
N ARG A 53 11.21 8.20 -9.25
CA ARG A 53 12.05 9.18 -8.59
C ARG A 53 11.44 9.68 -7.29
N LEU A 54 10.14 10.00 -7.26
CA LEU A 54 9.44 10.48 -6.06
C LEU A 54 9.46 9.45 -4.93
N VAL A 55 9.11 8.21 -5.22
CA VAL A 55 9.09 7.12 -4.22
C VAL A 55 10.50 6.85 -3.70
N GLN A 56 11.51 6.75 -4.58
CA GLN A 56 12.89 6.53 -4.15
C GLN A 56 13.44 7.68 -3.30
N THR A 57 12.99 8.91 -3.55
CA THR A 57 13.48 10.09 -2.83
C THR A 57 12.80 10.25 -1.46
N HIS A 58 11.51 9.91 -1.36
CA HIS A 58 10.69 10.25 -0.19
C HIS A 58 10.13 9.06 0.59
N LEU A 59 10.21 7.84 0.05
CA LEU A 59 9.78 6.61 0.72
C LEU A 59 11.00 5.71 0.97
N LYS A 60 11.26 5.42 2.24
CA LYS A 60 12.31 4.46 2.64
C LYS A 60 11.91 3.04 2.23
N PRO A 61 12.87 2.12 2.01
CA PRO A 61 12.56 0.73 1.66
C PRO A 61 11.76 0.00 2.76
N SER A 62 11.96 0.37 4.03
CA SER A 62 11.08 0.02 5.15
C SER A 62 10.34 1.27 5.61
N PHE A 63 9.03 1.34 5.39
CA PHE A 63 8.22 2.50 5.73
C PHE A 63 7.02 2.09 6.60
N THR A 64 6.56 3.02 7.42
CA THR A 64 5.38 2.84 8.28
C THR A 64 4.12 3.39 7.61
N PRO A 65 2.91 3.05 8.10
CA PRO A 65 1.66 3.66 7.61
C PRO A 65 1.68 5.19 7.69
N LYS A 66 2.33 5.75 8.72
CA LYS A 66 2.51 7.19 8.89
C LYS A 66 3.41 7.79 7.80
N ASP A 67 4.47 7.10 7.41
CA ASP A 67 5.37 7.53 6.33
C ASP A 67 4.64 7.52 4.99
N LEU A 68 3.88 6.46 4.69
CA LEU A 68 3.04 6.37 3.49
C LEU A 68 2.02 7.51 3.45
N LEU A 69 1.31 7.74 4.55
CA LEU A 69 0.30 8.79 4.65
C LEU A 69 0.92 10.20 4.46
N SER A 70 2.09 10.44 5.06
CA SER A 70 2.85 11.69 4.86
C SER A 70 3.26 11.85 3.40
N PHE A 71 3.73 10.79 2.76
CA PHE A 71 4.10 10.79 1.35
C PHE A 71 2.91 11.11 0.45
N LEU A 72 1.80 10.39 0.60
CA LEU A 72 0.59 10.58 -0.21
C LEU A 72 0.04 12.01 -0.07
N LYS A 73 -0.04 12.53 1.15
CA LYS A 73 -0.55 13.89 1.42
C LYS A 73 0.34 14.99 0.84
N LYS A 74 1.67 14.86 0.97
CA LYS A 74 2.62 15.91 0.60
C LYS A 74 3.01 15.89 -0.86
N HIS A 75 3.10 14.70 -1.46
CA HIS A 75 3.73 14.53 -2.77
C HIS A 75 2.79 14.03 -3.86
N ILE A 76 1.64 13.44 -3.52
CA ILE A 76 0.73 12.83 -4.50
C ILE A 76 -0.61 13.56 -4.60
N HIS A 77 -1.25 13.86 -3.47
CA HIS A 77 -2.64 14.35 -3.44
C HIS A 77 -2.88 15.60 -4.30
N TYR A 78 -1.98 16.57 -4.26
CA TYR A 78 -2.05 17.80 -5.04
C TYR A 78 -1.24 17.77 -6.34
N HIS A 79 -0.67 16.62 -6.70
CA HIS A 79 0.18 16.50 -7.87
C HIS A 79 -0.68 16.44 -9.16
N PRO A 80 -0.48 17.34 -10.14
CA PRO A 80 -1.39 17.50 -11.28
C PRO A 80 -1.53 16.24 -12.12
N THR A 81 -0.45 15.47 -12.25
CA THR A 81 -0.41 14.26 -13.10
C THR A 81 -0.41 12.96 -12.32
N LEU A 82 -0.19 12.97 -11.00
CA LEU A 82 0.02 11.74 -10.22
C LEU A 82 -1.09 11.48 -9.19
N THR A 83 -1.97 12.47 -8.94
CA THR A 83 -3.03 12.34 -7.92
C THR A 83 -3.92 11.12 -8.14
N HIS A 84 -4.21 10.76 -9.40
CA HIS A 84 -5.03 9.59 -9.74
C HIS A 84 -4.36 8.24 -9.37
N LEU A 85 -3.04 8.23 -9.13
CA LEU A 85 -2.27 7.04 -8.75
C LEU A 85 -2.22 6.79 -7.24
N ASP A 86 -2.80 7.68 -6.42
CA ASP A 86 -2.81 7.53 -4.96
C ASP A 86 -3.37 6.17 -4.49
N PHE A 87 -4.45 5.69 -5.10
CA PHE A 87 -5.05 4.40 -4.77
C PHE A 87 -4.19 3.22 -5.23
N HIS A 88 -3.50 3.35 -6.37
CA HIS A 88 -2.55 2.34 -6.82
C HIS A 88 -1.35 2.25 -5.89
N LEU A 89 -0.80 3.40 -5.45
CA LEU A 89 0.28 3.44 -4.47
C LEU A 89 -0.14 2.84 -3.12
N PHE A 90 -1.38 3.10 -2.70
CA PHE A 90 -1.94 2.47 -1.50
C PHE A 90 -2.01 0.95 -1.63
N ARG A 91 -2.46 0.41 -2.77
CA ARG A 91 -2.48 -1.04 -3.02
C ARG A 91 -1.09 -1.64 -3.13
N TYR A 92 -0.17 -0.94 -3.79
CA TYR A 92 1.23 -1.33 -3.86
C TYR A 92 1.87 -1.40 -2.47
N ALA A 93 1.58 -0.45 -1.58
CA ALA A 93 2.07 -0.54 -0.21
C ALA A 93 1.60 -1.82 0.49
N ALA A 94 0.38 -2.29 0.21
CA ALA A 94 -0.13 -3.54 0.76
C ALA A 94 0.53 -4.81 0.18
N SER A 95 1.15 -4.74 -1.01
CA SER A 95 1.90 -5.88 -1.57
C SER A 95 3.31 -6.02 -0.97
N VAL A 96 3.75 -5.06 -0.16
CA VAL A 96 5.01 -5.17 0.58
C VAL A 96 4.79 -6.02 1.83
N ASP A 97 5.44 -7.18 1.90
CA ASP A 97 5.21 -8.18 2.97
C ASP A 97 5.35 -7.63 4.39
N SER A 98 6.25 -6.68 4.59
CA SER A 98 6.52 -6.04 5.89
C SER A 98 5.55 -4.91 6.25
N PHE A 99 4.64 -4.54 5.35
CA PHE A 99 3.76 -3.40 5.50
C PHE A 99 2.31 -3.84 5.75
N ARG A 100 1.62 -3.17 6.68
CA ARG A 100 0.19 -3.33 6.92
C ARG A 100 -0.46 -1.97 7.04
N HIS A 101 -1.59 -1.77 6.38
CA HIS A 101 -2.39 -0.56 6.54
C HIS A 101 -3.02 -0.50 7.94
N ASP A 102 -3.23 0.72 8.41
CA ASP A 102 -3.90 1.03 9.65
C ASP A 102 -5.19 1.84 9.39
N HIS A 103 -5.93 2.16 10.45
CA HIS A 103 -7.17 2.92 10.32
C HIS A 103 -6.93 4.33 9.75
N SER A 104 -5.75 4.91 9.97
CA SER A 104 -5.43 6.26 9.47
C SER A 104 -5.24 6.26 7.96
N THR A 105 -4.55 5.26 7.41
CA THR A 105 -4.36 5.06 5.98
C THR A 105 -5.68 4.68 5.29
N PHE A 106 -6.49 3.80 5.90
CA PHE A 106 -7.84 3.49 5.42
C PHE A 106 -8.77 4.70 5.38
N GLU A 107 -8.84 5.46 6.47
CA GLU A 107 -9.69 6.66 6.55
C GLU A 107 -9.28 7.71 5.54
N TRP A 108 -7.98 7.95 5.39
CA TRP A 108 -7.49 8.93 4.42
C TRP A 108 -7.83 8.52 2.98
N MET A 109 -7.65 7.24 2.64
CA MET A 109 -7.97 6.76 1.30
C MET A 109 -9.47 6.78 1.03
N CYS A 110 -10.29 6.33 1.98
CA CYS A 110 -11.75 6.38 1.89
C CYS A 110 -12.25 7.81 1.65
N ARG A 111 -11.81 8.76 2.48
CA ARG A 111 -12.18 10.17 2.33
C ARG A 111 -11.75 10.75 0.99
N THR A 112 -10.52 10.47 0.58
CA THR A 112 -9.97 11.00 -0.67
C THR A 112 -10.75 10.50 -1.87
N LEU A 113 -11.04 9.19 -1.94
CA LEU A 113 -11.83 8.60 -3.03
C LEU A 113 -13.27 9.12 -3.04
N ALA A 114 -13.93 9.18 -1.88
CA ALA A 114 -15.30 9.66 -1.76
C ALA A 114 -15.45 11.14 -2.12
N ILE A 115 -14.55 12.02 -1.65
CA ILE A 115 -14.60 13.46 -1.96
C ILE A 115 -14.29 13.74 -3.43
N SER A 116 -13.37 12.97 -4.03
CA SER A 116 -13.04 13.07 -5.46
C SER A 116 -14.02 12.32 -6.38
N ASN A 117 -15.11 11.79 -5.83
CA ASN A 117 -16.13 11.01 -6.54
C ASN A 117 -15.57 9.79 -7.32
N ARG A 118 -14.45 9.22 -6.88
CA ARG A 118 -13.83 8.01 -7.47
C ARG A 118 -14.43 6.75 -6.84
N LEU A 119 -15.74 6.61 -7.02
CA LEU A 119 -16.55 5.59 -6.35
C LEU A 119 -16.22 4.16 -6.82
N ASP A 120 -15.76 3.98 -8.05
CA ASP A 120 -15.32 2.69 -8.58
C ASP A 120 -14.10 2.12 -7.84
N SER A 121 -13.26 2.99 -7.28
CA SER A 121 -12.13 2.61 -6.43
C SER A 121 -12.53 2.48 -4.96
N LEU A 122 -13.62 3.15 -4.55
CA LEU A 122 -14.09 3.14 -3.17
C LEU A 122 -14.67 1.77 -2.77
N SER A 123 -15.47 1.12 -3.63
CA SER A 123 -16.02 -0.22 -3.34
C SER A 123 -14.91 -1.27 -3.12
N PRO A 124 -13.89 -1.39 -4.01
CA PRO A 124 -12.75 -2.26 -3.79
C PRO A 124 -11.95 -1.94 -2.53
N LEU A 125 -11.83 -0.67 -2.14
CA LEU A 125 -11.18 -0.30 -0.87
C LEU A 125 -11.93 -0.89 0.33
N LEU A 126 -13.26 -0.78 0.37
CA LEU A 126 -14.05 -1.29 1.49
C LEU A 126 -13.96 -2.81 1.60
N GLN A 127 -13.96 -3.52 0.46
CA GLN A 127 -13.72 -4.97 0.44
C GLN A 127 -12.29 -5.30 0.89
N PHE A 128 -11.30 -4.50 0.51
CA PHE A 128 -9.92 -4.66 0.97
C PHE A 128 -9.80 -4.49 2.49
N ILE A 129 -10.47 -3.49 3.09
CA ILE A 129 -10.52 -3.28 4.56
C ILE A 129 -11.14 -4.49 5.26
N ALA A 130 -12.19 -5.07 4.68
CA ALA A 130 -12.84 -6.25 5.24
C ALA A 130 -11.93 -7.49 5.25
N ALA A 131 -11.14 -7.66 4.19
CA ALA A 131 -10.19 -8.78 4.06
C ALA A 131 -8.89 -8.57 4.85
N ASN A 132 -8.52 -7.31 5.15
CA ASN A 132 -7.28 -6.94 5.81
C ASN A 132 -7.58 -6.00 6.99
N PRO A 133 -8.06 -6.54 8.13
CA PRO A 133 -8.44 -5.73 9.28
C PRO A 133 -7.24 -4.95 9.86
N CYS A 134 -7.53 -3.79 10.46
CA CYS A 134 -6.52 -2.96 11.14
C CYS A 134 -5.72 -3.79 12.15
N PRO A 135 -4.39 -3.64 12.23
CA PRO A 135 -3.59 -4.25 13.31
C PRO A 135 -3.92 -3.70 14.70
N CYS A 136 -4.82 -2.72 14.76
CA CYS A 136 -5.34 -2.02 15.93
C CYS A 136 -6.46 -2.81 16.62
N ALA A 137 -6.95 -3.87 15.97
CA ALA A 137 -7.93 -4.79 16.51
C ALA A 137 -7.20 -5.88 17.29
N ASP A 138 -7.62 -6.14 18.53
CA ASP A 138 -7.06 -7.21 19.39
C ASP A 138 -7.55 -8.62 18.98
N GLY A 139 -7.88 -8.82 17.71
CA GLY A 139 -8.34 -10.09 17.12
C GLY A 139 -9.78 -10.50 17.45
N ILE A 140 -10.35 -10.03 18.57
CA ILE A 140 -11.73 -10.33 18.97
C ILE A 140 -12.68 -9.19 18.58
N PHE A 141 -12.25 -7.93 18.76
CA PHE A 141 -13.07 -6.77 18.44
C PHE A 141 -12.56 -6.04 17.21
N SER A 142 -13.49 -5.64 16.34
CA SER A 142 -13.16 -4.75 15.22
C SER A 142 -12.63 -3.41 15.70
N CYS A 143 -11.73 -2.82 14.90
CA CYS A 143 -11.22 -1.48 15.16
C CYS A 143 -12.41 -0.48 15.25
N PRO A 144 -12.51 0.35 16.31
CA PRO A 144 -13.62 1.29 16.48
C PRO A 144 -13.64 2.37 15.38
N ARG A 145 -12.55 2.51 14.62
CA ARG A 145 -12.45 3.42 13.47
C ARG A 145 -13.01 2.83 12.19
N THR A 146 -13.33 1.54 12.14
CA THR A 146 -13.91 0.90 10.95
C THR A 146 -15.32 1.45 10.66
N GLU A 147 -16.19 1.56 11.66
CA GLU A 147 -17.58 2.02 11.48
C GLU A 147 -17.65 3.44 10.90
N PRO A 148 -16.92 4.45 11.42
CA PRO A 148 -16.93 5.78 10.84
C PRO A 148 -16.43 5.82 9.38
N ILE A 149 -15.46 4.98 9.02
CA ILE A 149 -14.94 4.89 7.65
C ILE A 149 -16.02 4.38 6.69
N PHE A 150 -16.72 3.31 7.07
CA PHE A 150 -17.81 2.76 6.27
C PHE A 150 -18.99 3.71 6.19
N ARG A 151 -19.42 4.34 7.29
CA ARG A 151 -20.48 5.36 7.28
C ARG A 151 -20.18 6.50 6.32
N PHE A 152 -18.93 6.98 6.29
CA PHE A 152 -18.52 8.04 5.37
C PHE A 152 -18.67 7.60 3.91
N ALA A 153 -18.21 6.39 3.58
CA ALA A 153 -18.33 5.84 2.23
C ALA A 153 -19.79 5.60 1.80
N ILE A 154 -20.61 5.02 2.68
CA ILE A 154 -22.04 4.78 2.43
C ILE A 154 -22.76 6.09 2.10
N ASN A 155 -22.49 7.15 2.87
CA ASN A 155 -23.06 8.47 2.60
C ASN A 155 -22.61 9.02 1.23
N ALA A 156 -21.37 8.77 0.81
CA ALA A 156 -20.88 9.19 -0.50
C ALA A 156 -21.57 8.42 -1.64
N PHE A 157 -21.80 7.11 -1.48
CA PHE A 157 -22.57 6.31 -2.44
C PHE A 157 -24.02 6.78 -2.56
N CYS A 158 -24.72 6.97 -1.43
CA CYS A 158 -26.10 7.45 -1.43
C CYS A 158 -26.23 8.82 -2.11
N LYS A 159 -25.34 9.77 -1.79
CA LYS A 159 -25.33 11.10 -2.45
C LYS A 159 -25.13 11.05 -3.96
N SER A 160 -24.55 9.97 -4.46
CA SER A 160 -24.26 9.77 -5.88
C SER A 160 -25.25 8.82 -6.54
N GLY A 161 -26.30 8.39 -5.84
CA GLY A 161 -27.32 7.46 -6.33
C GLY A 161 -26.86 6.00 -6.47
N ARG A 162 -25.67 5.64 -5.96
CA ARG A 162 -25.11 4.28 -6.03
C ARG A 162 -25.61 3.41 -4.87
N PHE A 163 -26.92 3.16 -4.83
CA PHE A 163 -27.56 2.49 -3.69
C PHE A 163 -27.12 1.03 -3.50
N ASP A 164 -26.83 0.30 -4.59
CA ASP A 164 -26.35 -1.08 -4.52
C ASP A 164 -24.98 -1.17 -3.81
N ASP A 165 -24.06 -0.25 -4.13
CA ASP A 165 -22.76 -0.14 -3.45
C ASP A 165 -22.93 0.28 -1.98
N ALA A 166 -23.88 1.18 -1.70
CA ALA A 166 -24.20 1.60 -0.33
C ALA A 166 -24.70 0.41 0.52
N LEU A 167 -25.59 -0.42 -0.02
CA LEU A 167 -26.09 -1.63 0.62
C LEU A 167 -24.97 -2.66 0.83
N LEU A 168 -24.17 -2.92 -0.20
CA LEU A 168 -23.03 -3.83 -0.10
C LEU A 168 -22.01 -3.39 0.96
N ALA A 169 -21.71 -2.08 1.00
CA ALA A 169 -20.84 -1.50 2.01
C ALA A 169 -21.43 -1.65 3.42
N PHE A 170 -22.73 -1.41 3.59
CA PHE A 170 -23.42 -1.56 4.86
C PHE A 170 -23.43 -3.03 5.34
N ASP A 171 -23.71 -3.99 4.47
CA ASP A 171 -23.66 -5.42 4.79
C ASP A 171 -22.25 -5.87 5.14
N THR A 172 -21.25 -5.36 4.43
CA THR A 172 -19.84 -5.61 4.76
C THR A 172 -19.47 -5.04 6.12
N MET A 173 -19.89 -3.81 6.43
CA MET A 173 -19.69 -3.19 7.74
C MET A 173 -20.31 -4.00 8.88
N LYS A 174 -21.57 -4.46 8.73
CA LYS A 174 -22.26 -5.28 9.72
C LYS A 174 -21.55 -6.60 10.01
N ARG A 175 -20.92 -7.21 9.01
CA ARG A 175 -20.15 -8.45 9.20
C ARG A 175 -18.85 -8.23 9.96
N LEU A 176 -18.26 -7.04 9.86
CA LEU A 176 -17.00 -6.71 10.54
C LEU A 176 -17.23 -6.31 11.99
N ILE A 177 -18.29 -5.55 12.27
CA ILE A 177 -18.57 -5.02 13.59
C ILE A 177 -19.55 -5.96 14.27
N ASP A 178 -19.12 -6.60 15.36
CA ASP A 178 -19.98 -7.50 16.13
C ASP A 178 -21.35 -6.89 16.39
N VAL A 179 -22.37 -7.74 16.23
CA VAL A 179 -23.81 -7.42 16.11
C VAL A 179 -24.35 -6.52 17.24
N GLY A 180 -23.67 -6.44 18.40
CA GLY A 180 -24.15 -5.71 19.58
C GLY A 180 -24.20 -4.17 19.49
N THR A 181 -23.50 -3.52 18.56
CA THR A 181 -23.42 -2.04 18.51
C THR A 181 -24.19 -1.37 17.36
N VAL A 182 -24.65 -2.12 16.35
CA VAL A 182 -25.10 -1.53 15.08
C VAL A 182 -26.62 -1.52 14.91
N GLU A 183 -27.38 -2.29 15.69
CA GLU A 183 -28.70 -2.75 15.23
C GLU A 183 -29.83 -1.71 15.16
N MET A 184 -29.85 -0.63 15.96
CA MET A 184 -31.04 0.24 15.97
C MET A 184 -30.87 1.61 15.32
N HIS A 185 -29.70 2.26 15.43
CA HIS A 185 -29.49 3.60 14.85
C HIS A 185 -28.99 3.57 13.40
N SER A 186 -28.35 2.48 12.97
CA SER A 186 -27.71 2.42 11.66
C SER A 186 -28.71 2.18 10.51
N TRP A 187 -29.78 1.42 10.75
CA TRP A 187 -30.85 1.19 9.75
C TRP A 187 -31.75 2.41 9.54
N ASP A 188 -32.18 3.09 10.61
CA ASP A 188 -32.94 4.34 10.47
C ASP A 188 -32.11 5.41 9.76
N TRP A 189 -30.81 5.47 10.06
CA TRP A 189 -29.87 6.35 9.34
C TRP A 189 -29.74 5.98 7.85
N LEU A 190 -29.57 4.70 7.52
CA LEU A 190 -29.50 4.25 6.13
C LEU A 190 -30.80 4.57 5.39
N CYS A 191 -31.96 4.29 5.99
CA CYS A 191 -33.29 4.62 5.46
C CYS A 191 -33.46 6.13 5.22
N ARG A 192 -32.92 6.99 6.10
CA ARG A 192 -32.91 8.45 5.87
C ARG A 192 -31.95 8.85 4.75
N CYS A 193 -30.85 8.14 4.58
CA CYS A 193 -29.86 8.39 3.53
C CYS A 193 -30.40 7.99 2.15
N LEU A 194 -31.15 6.89 2.05
CA LEU A 194 -31.78 6.40 0.82
C LEU A 194 -33.01 7.22 0.38
N ARG A 195 -33.59 8.02 1.27
CA ARG A 195 -34.78 8.86 0.98
C ARG A 195 -34.45 10.32 0.59
N ARG A 196 -33.17 10.70 0.55
CA ARG A 196 -32.72 12.03 0.12
C ARG A 196 -32.14 11.96 -1.28
#